data_AF-A0AAW3MME6-F1
#
_entry.id   AF-A0AAW3MME6-F1
#
_cell.length_a   1.000
_cell.length_b   1.000
_cell.length_c   1.000
_cell.angle_alpha   90.00
_cell.angle_beta   90.00
_cell.angle_gamma   90.00
#
_symmetry.space_group_name_H-M   'P 1'
#
loop_
_entity.id
_entity.type
_entity.pdbx_description
1 polymer ?
#
loop_
_entity_poly.entity_id
_entity_poly.type
_entity_poly.pdbx_seq_one_letter_code
_entity_poly.pdbx_strand_id
1 'polypeptide(L)'
;MTITYEILMGEGLKRVEGEPVVIKNALGMTFGVHRNRFRIDGDDKLYVVSNIESGMLAGNGASSKEAISCARKRIRNAVRRSAMAKIFEAGMRTREAVVAGRGVQNREGDA
;
A
#
# COMPACT_ATOMS: atom_id res chain seq x y z
N MET A 1 -7.74 15.70 -8.67
CA MET A 1 -8.39 14.50 -9.23
C MET A 1 -8.43 13.46 -8.13
N THR A 2 -9.62 13.02 -7.76
CA THR A 2 -9.81 12.00 -6.72
C THR A 2 -10.05 10.65 -7.39
N ILE A 3 -9.49 9.59 -6.81
CA ILE A 3 -9.67 8.21 -7.25
C ILE A 3 -10.24 7.38 -6.10
N THR A 4 -10.98 6.34 -6.45
CA THR A 4 -11.48 5.35 -5.49
C THR A 4 -10.79 4.03 -5.77
N TYR A 5 -10.24 3.41 -4.74
CA TYR A 5 -9.52 2.14 -4.86
C TYR A 5 -9.68 1.33 -3.57
N GLU A 6 -9.24 0.07 -3.60
CA GLU A 6 -9.35 -0.84 -2.47
C GLU A 6 -8.00 -1.13 -1.86
N ILE A 7 -7.91 -1.02 -0.54
CA ILE A 7 -6.72 -1.36 0.23
C ILE A 7 -6.93 -2.67 0.99
N LEU A 8 -5.84 -3.40 1.20
CA LEU A 8 -5.83 -4.58 2.06
C LEU A 8 -5.83 -4.15 3.52
N MET A 9 -6.80 -4.67 4.26
CA MET A 9 -6.92 -4.59 5.71
C MET A 9 -6.94 -6.01 6.26
N GLY A 10 -6.58 -6.21 7.55
CA GLY A 10 -6.53 -7.55 8.15
C GLY A 10 -7.81 -8.36 8.01
N GLU A 11 -8.97 -7.68 7.94
CA GLU A 11 -10.30 -8.29 7.88
C GLU A 11 -10.87 -8.37 6.45
N GLY A 12 -10.20 -7.80 5.44
CA GLY A 12 -10.79 -7.69 4.11
C GLY A 12 -10.22 -6.61 3.21
N LEU A 13 -10.91 -6.37 2.10
CA LEU A 13 -10.68 -5.20 1.26
C LEU A 13 -11.53 -4.03 1.74
N LYS A 14 -10.91 -2.85 1.80
CA LYS A 14 -11.59 -1.61 2.16
C LYS A 14 -11.48 -0.60 1.04
N ARG A 15 -12.63 -0.09 0.61
CA ARG A 15 -12.68 1.02 -0.34
C ARG A 15 -12.27 2.33 0.33
N VAL A 16 -11.39 3.08 -0.32
CA VAL A 16 -10.93 4.40 0.11
C VAL A 16 -10.95 5.38 -1.05
N GLU A 17 -11.09 6.65 -0.72
CA GLU A 17 -10.92 7.77 -1.65
C GLU A 17 -9.58 8.44 -1.40
N GLY A 18 -8.88 8.79 -2.46
CA GLY A 18 -7.57 9.40 -2.37
C GLY A 18 -7.14 10.07 -3.66
N GLU A 19 -5.86 10.43 -3.71
CA GLU A 19 -5.25 11.08 -4.87
C GLU A 19 -4.28 10.13 -5.56
N PRO A 20 -4.21 10.14 -6.90
CA PRO A 20 -3.22 9.35 -7.62
C PRO A 20 -1.81 9.89 -7.34
N VAL A 21 -0.86 8.98 -7.17
CA VAL A 21 0.56 9.30 -6.94
C VAL A 21 1.43 8.63 -7.99
N VAL A 22 2.20 9.44 -8.69
CA VAL A 22 3.19 8.94 -9.65
C VAL A 22 4.48 8.58 -8.93
N ILE A 23 4.76 7.28 -8.81
CA ILE A 23 6.05 6.75 -8.36
C ILE A 23 6.65 5.88 -9.46
N LYS A 24 7.75 6.35 -10.05
CA LYS A 24 8.47 5.62 -11.10
C LYS A 24 8.91 4.24 -10.57
N ASN A 25 8.49 3.20 -11.28
CA ASN A 25 8.88 1.82 -11.03
C ASN A 25 8.89 1.06 -12.37
N ALA A 26 9.72 0.02 -12.46
CA ALA A 26 9.92 -0.72 -13.72
C ALA A 26 8.72 -1.60 -14.13
N LEU A 27 7.71 -1.76 -13.25
CA LEU A 27 6.59 -2.66 -13.43
C LEU A 27 5.28 -1.94 -13.78
N GLY A 28 5.32 -0.61 -13.98
CA GLY A 28 4.12 0.18 -14.28
C GLY A 28 3.10 0.25 -13.13
N MET A 29 3.47 -0.14 -11.90
CA MET A 29 2.58 -0.09 -10.74
C MET A 29 2.05 1.32 -10.51
N THR A 30 0.77 1.43 -10.17
CA THR A 30 0.16 2.71 -9.81
C THR A 30 -0.10 2.80 -8.31
N PHE A 31 -0.14 4.01 -7.78
CA PHE A 31 -0.27 4.26 -6.34
C PHE A 31 -1.31 5.33 -6.07
N GLY A 32 -2.00 5.20 -4.94
CA GLY A 32 -2.88 6.21 -4.40
C GLY A 32 -2.42 6.62 -3.00
N VAL A 33 -2.64 7.88 -2.64
CA VAL A 33 -2.50 8.37 -1.26
C VAL A 33 -3.87 8.72 -0.71
N HIS A 34 -4.17 8.29 0.52
CA HIS A 34 -5.39 8.69 1.22
C HIS A 34 -5.08 9.04 2.69
N ARG A 35 -5.96 9.82 3.31
CA ARG A 35 -5.92 10.08 4.75
C ARG A 35 -6.67 8.97 5.48
N ASN A 36 -6.02 8.35 6.45
CA ASN A 36 -6.64 7.40 7.36
C ASN A 36 -7.52 8.13 8.36
N ARG A 37 -8.85 8.01 8.22
CA ARG A 37 -9.83 8.71 9.08
C ARG A 37 -9.82 8.27 10.54
N PHE A 38 -9.16 7.16 10.87
CA PHE A 38 -9.09 6.62 12.25
C PHE A 38 -7.83 7.06 12.99
N ARG A 39 -7.03 7.94 12.38
CA ARG A 39 -5.76 8.42 12.92
C ARG A 39 -5.88 9.91 13.24
N ILE A 40 -5.24 10.30 14.33
CA ILE A 40 -5.18 11.68 14.78
C ILE A 40 -4.09 12.45 14.02
N ASP A 41 -4.18 13.78 14.02
CA ASP A 41 -3.16 14.62 13.43
C ASP A 41 -1.81 14.41 14.14
N GLY A 42 -0.74 14.31 13.35
CA GLY A 42 0.61 14.01 13.85
C GLY A 42 0.97 12.50 13.93
N ASP A 43 0.00 11.59 13.77
CA ASP A 43 0.26 10.14 13.73
C ASP A 43 0.99 9.74 12.44
N ASP A 44 2.05 8.93 12.53
CA ASP A 44 2.88 8.50 11.39
C ASP A 44 2.16 7.56 10.39
N LYS A 45 0.93 7.15 10.71
CA LYS A 45 0.02 6.38 9.86
C LYS A 45 -1.19 7.19 9.40
N LEU A 46 -1.17 8.51 9.59
CA LEU A 46 -2.27 9.38 9.19
C LEU A 46 -2.48 9.42 7.68
N TYR A 47 -1.41 9.46 6.90
CA TYR A 47 -1.47 9.36 5.45
C TYR A 47 -0.84 8.05 5.01
N VAL A 48 -1.52 7.38 4.08
CA VAL A 48 -1.15 6.05 3.61
C VAL A 48 -1.07 6.07 2.09
N VAL A 49 0.06 5.62 1.55
CA VAL A 49 0.25 5.34 0.13
C VAL A 49 0.12 3.84 -0.07
N SER A 50 -0.75 3.41 -0.98
CA SER A 50 -0.93 2.00 -1.33
C SER A 50 -0.82 1.80 -2.83
N ASN A 51 -0.41 0.60 -3.24
CA ASN A 51 -0.53 0.18 -4.63
C ASN A 51 -2.01 -0.01 -4.98
N ILE A 52 -2.47 0.55 -6.09
CA ILE A 52 -3.90 0.56 -6.44
C ILE A 52 -4.39 -0.84 -6.83
N GLU A 53 -3.57 -1.62 -7.52
CA GLU A 53 -3.96 -2.94 -8.03
C GLU A 53 -4.04 -3.98 -6.91
N SER A 54 -3.00 -4.08 -6.08
CA SER A 54 -2.94 -5.05 -4.98
C SER A 54 -3.60 -4.56 -3.69
N GLY A 55 -3.72 -3.25 -3.48
CA GLY A 55 -4.14 -2.66 -2.21
C GLY A 55 -3.07 -2.70 -1.12
N MET A 56 -1.84 -3.13 -1.43
CA MET A 56 -0.75 -3.25 -0.47
C MET A 56 -0.18 -1.89 -0.05
N LEU A 57 0.16 -1.77 1.24
CA LEU A 57 0.85 -0.61 1.81
C LEU A 57 2.21 -0.39 1.14
N ALA A 58 2.38 0.76 0.50
CA ALA A 58 3.64 1.20 -0.09
C ALA A 58 4.39 2.19 0.80
N GLY A 59 3.70 3.00 1.60
CA GLY A 59 4.30 3.96 2.53
C GLY A 59 3.28 4.65 3.43
N ASN A 60 3.77 5.30 4.48
CA ASN A 60 2.95 6.03 5.45
C ASN A 60 3.71 7.25 6.00
N GLY A 61 2.99 8.22 6.54
CA GLY A 61 3.55 9.39 7.22
C GLY A 61 2.48 10.26 7.88
N ALA A 62 2.91 11.25 8.68
CA ALA A 62 2.01 12.20 9.33
C ALA A 62 1.45 13.24 8.35
N SER A 63 2.06 13.36 7.17
CA SER A 63 1.55 14.13 6.04
C SER A 63 1.57 13.33 4.74
N SER A 64 0.76 13.73 3.76
CA SER A 64 0.77 13.14 2.40
C SER A 64 2.18 13.16 1.79
N LYS A 65 2.92 14.26 1.96
CA LYS A 65 4.29 14.42 1.46
C LYS A 65 5.25 13.42 2.10
N GLU A 66 5.16 13.20 3.41
CA GLU A 66 5.97 12.21 4.12
C GLU A 66 5.63 10.79 3.69
N ALA A 67 4.34 10.47 3.55
CA ALA A 67 3.91 9.15 3.10
C ALA A 67 4.42 8.82 1.68
N ILE A 68 4.38 9.80 0.77
CA ILE A 68 4.92 9.69 -0.58
C ILE A 68 6.45 9.54 -0.56
N SER A 69 7.15 10.29 0.31
CA SER A 69 8.61 10.16 0.48
C SER A 69 8.99 8.76 0.99
N CYS A 70 8.26 8.26 1.99
CA CYS A 70 8.40 6.91 2.54
C CYS A 70 8.19 5.85 1.44
N ALA A 71 7.12 5.97 0.66
CA ALA A 71 6.83 5.07 -0.45
C ALA A 71 7.93 5.07 -1.51
N ARG A 72 8.39 6.25 -1.93
CA ARG A 72 9.51 6.39 -2.88
C ARG A 72 10.78 5.69 -2.38
N LYS A 73 11.12 5.83 -1.10
CA LYS A 73 12.28 5.18 -0.49
C LYS A 73 12.13 3.65 -0.51
N ARG A 74 10.97 3.13 -0.10
CA ARG A 74 10.68 1.70 -0.08
C ARG A 74 10.74 1.08 -1.48
N ILE A 75 10.09 1.71 -2.46
CA ILE A 75 10.09 1.26 -3.86
C ILE A 75 11.51 1.29 -4.43
N ARG A 76 12.26 2.38 -4.24
CA ARG A 76 13.66 2.46 -4.68
C ARG A 76 14.53 1.34 -4.10
N ASN A 77 14.35 1.03 -2.81
CA ASN A 77 15.09 -0.03 -2.15
C ASN A 77 14.72 -1.41 -2.70
N ALA A 78 13.43 -1.65 -2.97
CA ALA A 78 13.01 -2.92 -3.54
C ALA A 78 13.45 -3.09 -5.00
N VAL A 79 13.50 -2.01 -5.80
CA VAL A 79 14.10 -2.01 -7.14
C VAL A 79 15.57 -2.40 -7.06
N ARG A 80 16.34 -1.77 -6.14
CA ARG A 80 17.77 -2.10 -5.94
C ARG A 80 18.02 -3.54 -5.53
N ARG A 81 17.05 -4.18 -4.87
CA ARG A 81 17.12 -5.59 -4.44
C ARG A 81 16.52 -6.56 -5.46
N SER A 82 16.13 -6.10 -6.65
CA SER A 82 15.42 -6.89 -7.65
C SER A 82 14.17 -7.61 -7.10
N ALA A 83 13.54 -7.03 -6.07
CA ALA A 83 12.48 -7.66 -5.29
C ALA A 83 11.07 -7.19 -5.69
N MET A 84 10.96 -6.23 -6.61
CA MET A 84 9.68 -5.59 -6.91
C MET A 84 8.65 -6.55 -7.49
N ALA A 85 9.03 -7.39 -8.45
CA ALA A 85 8.11 -8.34 -9.06
C ALA A 85 7.57 -9.32 -8.00
N LYS A 86 8.48 -9.87 -7.18
CA LYS A 86 8.13 -10.76 -6.07
C LYS A 86 7.18 -10.10 -5.06
N ILE A 87 7.42 -8.84 -4.69
CA ILE A 87 6.56 -8.10 -3.75
C ILE A 87 5.18 -7.87 -4.37
N PHE A 88 5.12 -7.48 -5.64
CA PHE A 88 3.85 -7.23 -6.33
C PHE A 88 3.03 -8.52 -6.47
N GLU A 89 3.65 -9.61 -6.93
CA GLU A 89 3.00 -10.93 -7.02
C GLU A 89 2.52 -11.46 -5.66
N ALA A 90 3.29 -11.22 -4.59
CA ALA A 90 2.85 -11.56 -3.25
C ALA A 90 1.63 -10.74 -2.83
N GLY A 91 1.62 -9.43 -3.13
CA GLY A 91 0.47 -8.57 -2.89
C GLY A 91 -0.80 -9.00 -3.62
N MET A 92 -0.68 -9.37 -4.91
CA MET A 92 -1.80 -9.88 -5.70
C MET A 92 -2.34 -11.21 -5.13
N ARG A 93 -1.46 -12.14 -4.77
CA ARG A 93 -1.86 -13.40 -4.12
C ARG A 93 -2.59 -13.18 -2.79
N THR A 94 -2.10 -12.25 -1.98
CA THR A 94 -2.77 -11.88 -0.72
C THR A 94 -4.17 -11.32 -1.01
N ARG A 95 -4.29 -10.42 -1.99
CA ARG A 95 -5.58 -9.87 -2.40
C ARG A 95 -6.56 -10.95 -2.87
N GLU A 96 -6.10 -11.88 -3.71
CA GLU A 96 -6.91 -13.01 -4.16
C GLU A 96 -7.39 -13.88 -3.01
N ALA A 97 -6.51 -14.17 -2.04
CA ALA A 97 -6.87 -14.94 -0.85
C ALA A 97 -7.97 -14.25 -0.02
N VAL A 98 -7.82 -12.94 0.21
CA VAL A 98 -8.83 -12.11 0.90
C VAL A 98 -10.17 -12.16 0.16
N VAL A 99 -10.17 -11.93 -1.16
CA VAL A 99 -11.41 -11.93 -1.97
C VAL A 99 -12.08 -13.30 -1.96
N ALA A 100 -11.29 -14.39 -1.96
CA ALA A 100 -11.81 -15.76 -1.91
C ALA A 100 -12.32 -16.18 -0.52
N GLY A 101 -12.30 -15.30 0.49
CA GLY A 101 -12.67 -15.63 1.87
C GLY A 101 -11.71 -16.62 2.53
N ARG A 102 -10.52 -16.82 1.95
CA ARG A 102 -9.48 -17.68 2.51
C ARG A 102 -8.64 -16.79 3.42
N GLY A 103 -8.80 -16.96 4.74
CA GLY A 103 -8.05 -16.20 5.73
C GLY A 103 -6.57 -16.10 5.33
N VAL A 104 -6.08 -14.87 5.19
CA VAL A 104 -4.67 -14.63 4.87
C VAL A 104 -3.87 -15.15 6.05
N GLN A 105 -3.10 -16.21 5.85
CA GLN A 105 -2.06 -16.58 6.79
C GLN A 105 -0.96 -15.51 6.71
N ASN A 106 -1.18 -14.40 7.42
CA ASN A 106 -0.08 -13.55 7.83
C ASN A 106 0.81 -14.42 8.72
N ARG A 107 1.89 -14.97 8.16
CA ARG A 107 3.07 -15.27 8.96
C ARG A 107 3.71 -13.93 9.30
N GLU A 108 3.08 -13.19 10.21
CA GLU A 108 3.83 -12.32 11.11
C GLU A 108 4.59 -13.29 12.02
N GLY A 109 5.89 -13.41 11.76
CA GLY A 109 6.77 -14.15 12.64
C GLY A 109 6.86 -13.43 13.97
N ASP A 110 6.77 -14.24 15.03
CA ASP A 110 7.25 -13.91 16.36
C ASP A 110 8.60 -13.18 16.32
N ALA A 111 8.63 -11.99 16.93
CA ALA A 111 9.77 -11.42 17.67
C ALA A 111 9.38 -10.03 18.23
#